data_AF-A0A7W7YW83-F1
#
_entry.id   AF-A0A7W7YW83-F1
#
_cell.length_a   1.000
_cell.length_b   1.000
_cell.length_c   1.000
_cell.angle_alpha   90.00
_cell.angle_beta   90.00
_cell.angle_gamma   90.00
#
_symmetry.space_group_name_H-M   'P 1'
#
loop_
_entity.id
_entity.type
_entity.pdbx_description
1 polymer ?
#
loop_
_entity_poly.entity_id
_entity_poly.type
_entity_poly.pdbx_seq_one_letter_code
_entity_poly.pdbx_strand_id
1 'polypeptide(L)'
;MKRYSKGVWSSRLRLYPEGFFETWWPVPPLDEQQDIVERISAETTKIDRLRAATENSIALLKERRAALIAAAVTGQIEISEAT
;
A
#
# COMPACT_ATOMS: atom_id res chain seq x y z
N MET A 1 -28.35 -9.90 -23.24
CA MET A 1 -27.39 -11.01 -23.26
C MET A 1 -25.98 -10.46 -23.51
N LYS A 2 -25.30 -9.95 -22.47
CA LYS A 2 -23.89 -9.52 -22.56
C LYS A 2 -23.05 -10.59 -21.85
N ARG A 3 -22.44 -11.47 -22.64
CA ARG A 3 -21.80 -12.72 -22.23
C ARG A 3 -20.31 -12.55 -21.88
N TYR A 4 -19.89 -11.32 -21.59
CA TYR A 4 -18.47 -10.98 -21.40
C TYR A 4 -18.30 -10.18 -20.11
N SER A 5 -17.41 -10.68 -19.25
CA SER A 5 -16.96 -9.97 -18.05
C SER A 5 -16.30 -8.65 -18.46
N LYS A 6 -16.70 -7.55 -17.79
CA LYS A 6 -16.11 -6.22 -17.97
C LYS A 6 -15.07 -5.90 -16.90
N GLY A 7 -14.59 -6.91 -16.16
CA GLY A 7 -13.60 -6.78 -15.09
C GLY A 7 -14.17 -7.03 -13.70
N VAL A 8 -13.38 -6.71 -12.67
CA VAL A 8 -13.74 -6.87 -11.26
C VAL A 8 -14.73 -5.76 -10.87
N TRP A 9 -15.97 -6.12 -10.54
CA TRP A 9 -17.00 -5.20 -10.02
C TRP A 9 -17.13 -5.37 -8.51
N SER A 10 -17.15 -4.29 -7.75
CA SER A 10 -17.14 -4.31 -6.27
C SER A 10 -18.28 -5.12 -5.63
N SER A 11 -19.42 -5.26 -6.31
CA SER A 11 -20.58 -6.05 -5.88
C SER A 11 -20.60 -7.51 -6.37
N ARG A 12 -19.58 -7.96 -7.12
CA ARG A 12 -19.41 -9.36 -7.57
C ARG A 12 -17.97 -9.81 -7.43
N LEU A 13 -17.54 -9.95 -6.17
CA LEU A 13 -16.21 -10.46 -5.83
C LEU A 13 -16.07 -11.99 -6.00
N ARG A 14 -17.19 -12.72 -6.16
CA ARG A 14 -17.14 -14.17 -6.37
C ARG A 14 -16.82 -14.48 -7.84
N LEU A 15 -15.59 -14.93 -8.05
CA LEU A 15 -15.13 -15.53 -9.31
C LEU A 15 -15.31 -17.04 -9.22
N TYR A 16 -16.25 -17.59 -9.99
CA TYR A 16 -16.43 -19.03 -10.09
C TYR A 16 -15.30 -19.63 -10.94
N PRO A 17 -14.77 -20.82 -10.61
CA PRO A 17 -13.71 -21.47 -11.38
C PRO A 17 -14.04 -21.54 -12.88
N GLU A 18 -15.28 -21.88 -13.23
CA GLU A 18 -15.74 -21.97 -14.61
C GLU A 18 -15.66 -20.61 -15.32
N GLY A 19 -16.07 -19.53 -14.63
CA GLY A 19 -15.97 -18.16 -15.16
C GLY A 19 -14.53 -17.63 -15.25
N PHE A 20 -13.62 -18.13 -14.41
CA PHE A 20 -12.20 -17.82 -14.51
C PHE A 20 -11.59 -18.41 -15.78
N PHE A 21 -11.85 -19.69 -16.05
CA PHE A 21 -11.32 -20.36 -17.26
C PHE A 21 -11.90 -19.81 -18.57
N GLU A 22 -13.11 -19.25 -18.53
CA GLU A 22 -13.73 -18.60 -19.69
C GLU A 22 -13.23 -17.17 -19.93
N THR A 23 -12.40 -16.62 -19.05
CA THR A 23 -11.90 -15.25 -19.19
C THR A 23 -10.79 -15.18 -20.23
N TRP A 24 -10.95 -14.29 -21.21
CA TRP A 24 -9.90 -14.01 -22.19
C TRP A 24 -8.80 -13.17 -21.55
N TRP A 25 -7.55 -13.60 -21.70
CA TRP A 25 -6.37 -12.88 -21.23
C TRP A 25 -5.50 -12.45 -22.40
N PRO A 26 -5.01 -11.21 -22.44
CA PRO A 26 -3.96 -10.84 -23.37
C PRO A 26 -2.67 -11.57 -22.98
N VAL A 27 -2.09 -12.30 -23.92
CA VAL A 27 -0.79 -12.98 -23.74
C VAL A 27 0.17 -12.38 -24.77
N PRO A 28 0.85 -11.27 -24.45
CA PRO A 28 1.83 -10.69 -25.36
C PRO A 28 3.08 -11.57 -25.47
N PRO A 29 3.98 -11.30 -26.43
CA PRO A 29 5.29 -11.94 -26.51
C PRO A 29 6.10 -11.85 -25.21
N LEU A 30 7.01 -12.80 -24.99
CA LEU A 30 7.71 -12.95 -23.70
C LEU A 30 8.62 -11.75 -23.36
N ASP A 31 9.22 -11.14 -24.37
CA ASP A 31 9.98 -9.89 -24.27
C ASP A 31 9.11 -8.74 -23.76
N GLU A 32 7.92 -8.54 -24.35
CA GLU A 32 6.99 -7.51 -23.88
C GLU A 32 6.51 -7.80 -22.45
N GLN A 33 6.28 -9.07 -22.09
CA GLN A 33 5.94 -9.43 -20.71
C GLN A 33 7.05 -9.04 -19.72
N GLN A 34 8.31 -9.28 -20.07
CA GLN A 34 9.46 -8.94 -19.23
C GLN A 34 9.59 -7.42 -19.06
N ASP A 35 9.47 -6.66 -20.15
CA ASP A 35 9.51 -5.19 -20.12
C ASP A 35 8.40 -4.59 -19.25
N ILE A 36 7.19 -5.15 -19.35
CA ILE A 36 6.05 -4.74 -18.51
C ILE A 36 6.35 -5.03 -17.03
N VAL A 37 6.83 -6.23 -16.71
CA VAL A 37 7.13 -6.65 -15.34
C VAL A 37 8.25 -5.81 -14.74
N GLU A 38 9.33 -5.56 -15.48
CA GLU A 38 10.46 -4.75 -15.02
C GLU A 38 10.01 -3.32 -14.69
N ARG A 39 9.21 -2.71 -15.57
CA ARG A 39 8.69 -1.37 -15.34
C ARG A 39 7.76 -1.30 -14.13
N ILE A 40 6.84 -2.27 -14.00
CA ILE A 40 5.95 -2.33 -12.83
C ILE A 40 6.79 -2.50 -11.56
N SER A 41 7.75 -3.42 -11.56
CA SER A 41 8.61 -3.69 -10.41
C SER A 41 9.43 -2.46 -9.99
N ALA A 42 9.96 -1.70 -10.95
CA ALA A 42 10.70 -0.47 -10.68
C ALA A 42 9.82 0.59 -9.99
N GLU A 43 8.59 0.79 -10.48
CA GLU A 43 7.67 1.77 -9.90
C GLU A 43 7.12 1.33 -8.54
N THR A 44 6.74 0.05 -8.38
CA THR A 44 6.26 -0.45 -7.08
C THR A 44 7.36 -0.42 -6.03
N THR A 45 8.61 -0.73 -6.39
CA THR A 45 9.75 -0.62 -5.46
C THR A 45 9.94 0.79 -4.93
N LYS A 46 9.71 1.84 -5.75
CA LYS A 46 9.77 3.23 -5.29
C LYS A 46 8.67 3.52 -4.26
N ILE A 47 7.45 3.05 -4.54
CA ILE A 47 6.31 3.20 -3.64
C ILE A 47 6.58 2.47 -2.31
N ASP A 48 7.11 1.25 -2.36
CA ASP A 48 7.43 0.47 -1.16
C ASP A 48 8.48 1.15 -0.28
N ARG A 49 9.52 1.74 -0.89
CA ARG A 49 10.53 2.52 -0.16
C ARG A 49 9.92 3.74 0.53
N LEU A 50 9.06 4.49 -0.17
CA LEU A 50 8.38 5.64 0.41
C LEU A 50 7.47 5.23 1.55
N ARG A 51 6.71 4.15 1.37
CA ARG A 51 5.85 3.58 2.40
C ARG A 51 6.65 3.21 3.66
N ALA A 52 7.76 2.49 3.50
CA ALA A 52 8.62 2.12 4.62
C ALA A 52 9.19 3.35 5.35
N ALA A 53 9.64 4.36 4.62
CA ALA A 53 10.13 5.62 5.22
C ALA A 53 9.03 6.37 6.00
N THR A 54 7.81 6.40 5.48
CA THR A 54 6.65 6.99 6.17
C THR A 54 6.28 6.22 7.43
N GLU A 55 6.23 4.88 7.35
CA GLU A 55 5.93 4.02 8.51
C GLU A 55 6.96 4.20 9.63
N ASN A 56 8.26 4.28 9.27
CA ASN A 56 9.34 4.56 10.23
C ASN A 56 9.19 5.95 10.85
N SER A 57 8.87 6.98 10.06
CA SER A 57 8.68 8.34 10.57
C SER A 57 7.52 8.40 11.56
N ILE A 58 6.41 7.70 11.29
CA ILE A 58 5.28 7.58 12.20
C ILE A 58 5.69 6.90 13.51
N ALA A 59 6.48 5.82 13.44
CA ALA A 59 6.97 5.12 14.63
C ALA A 59 7.83 6.05 15.52
N LEU A 60 8.78 6.76 14.93
CA LEU A 60 9.64 7.71 15.65
C LEU A 60 8.84 8.87 16.27
N LEU A 61 7.84 9.39 15.58
CA LEU A 61 6.97 10.44 16.12
C LEU A 61 6.14 9.94 17.32
N LYS A 62 5.67 8.68 17.28
CA LYS A 62 4.97 8.07 18.41
C LYS A 62 5.90 7.87 19.61
N GLU A 63 7.11 7.39 19.39
CA GLU A 63 8.13 7.24 20.43
C GLU A 63 8.47 8.59 21.06
N ARG A 64 8.76 9.61 20.25
CA ARG A 64 9.04 10.97 20.73
C ARG A 64 7.89 11.53 21.55
N ARG A 65 6.63 11.34 21.11
CA ARG A 65 5.46 11.78 21.86
C ARG A 65 5.39 11.09 23.23
N ALA A 66 5.62 9.79 23.30
CA ALA A 66 5.62 9.06 24.56
C ALA A 66 6.74 9.53 25.50
N ALA A 67 7.95 9.73 24.98
CA ALA A 67 9.09 10.24 25.74
C ALA A 67 8.84 11.66 26.28
N LEU A 68 8.27 12.55 25.46
CA LEU A 68 7.91 13.91 25.90
C LEU A 68 6.86 13.90 27.01
N ILE A 69 5.83 13.05 26.92
CA ILE A 69 4.83 12.90 27.99
C ILE A 69 5.49 12.38 29.27
N ALA A 70 6.33 11.36 29.16
CA ALA A 70 7.03 10.79 30.32
C ALA A 70 7.94 11.84 31.00
N ALA A 71 8.68 12.61 30.21
CA ALA A 71 9.57 13.64 30.71
C ALA A 71 8.81 14.83 31.34
N ALA A 72 7.64 15.20 30.79
CA ALA A 72 6.76 16.20 31.39
C ALA A 72 6.16 15.71 32.72
N VAL A 73 5.69 14.45 32.79
CA VAL A 73 5.09 13.87 34.01
C VAL A 73 6.14 13.65 35.11
N THR A 74 7.39 13.37 34.74
CA THR A 74 8.51 13.23 35.69
C THR A 74 9.14 14.58 36.07
N GLY A 75 8.62 15.70 35.55
CA GLY A 75 9.12 17.05 35.86
C GLY A 75 10.50 17.36 35.26
N GLN A 76 10.96 16.57 34.29
CA GLN A 76 12.23 16.79 33.59
C GLN A 76 12.15 17.88 32.51
N ILE A 77 10.93 18.29 32.14
CA ILE A 77 10.69 19.36 31.16
C ILE A 77 9.66 20.32 31.75
N GLU A 78 9.96 21.63 31.73
CA GLU A 78 9.00 22.67 32.10
C GLU A 78 7.85 22.71 31.08
N ILE A 79 6.63 22.50 31.57
CA ILE A 79 5.42 22.63 30.77
C ILE A 79 5.07 24.11 30.75
N SER A 80 5.43 24.82 29.67
CA SER A 80 4.86 26.14 29.42
C SER A 80 3.39 25.94 29.06
N GLU A 81 2.48 26.35 29.95
CA GLU A 81 1.07 26.46 29.63
C GLU A 81 0.91 27.46 28.48
N ALA A 82 0.59 26.96 27.29
CA ALA A 82 0.22 27.81 26.17
C ALA A 82 -1.19 28.34 26.43
N THR A 83 -1.27 29.61 26.84
CA THR A 83 -2.50 30.41 26.92
C THR A 83 -3.11 30.69 25.55
#